data_AF-A0A2R6JNS8-F1
#
_entry.id   AF-A0A2R6JNS8-F1
#
_cell.length_a   1.000
_cell.length_b   1.000
_cell.length_c   1.000
_cell.angle_alpha   90.00
_cell.angle_beta   90.00
_cell.angle_gamma   90.00
#
_symmetry.space_group_name_H-M   'P 1'
#
loop_
_entity.id
_entity.type
_entity.pdbx_description
1 polymer ?
#
loop_
_entity_poly.entity_id
_entity_poly.type
_entity_poly.pdbx_seq_one_letter_code
_entity_poly.pdbx_strand_id
1 'polypeptide(L)'
;MEISGVVWRLLLLAGVAVSLTAVVAVARPGGRWGLVARRRLVLSVPWGTLLAATGIVGFYLVVQNGLANPRDPVVIPFRAWGYFYPMGMLTAAFAHGGLGHLVGNVTGTLVFGSVAEYAWSHFPRERGSSSFGSLRTNPLARIGAWAVGVLGVGVITGLFALGPVVGFSGVVFAFVGFALVRYPLTTVVALAATSAVGLVYRALRRP
;
A
#
# COMPACT_ATOMS: atom_id res chain seq x y z
N MET A 1 -37.85 11.67 -8.42
CA MET A 1 -37.69 12.11 -7.02
C MET A 1 -36.19 12.29 -6.80
N GLU A 2 -35.67 13.51 -6.91
CA GLU A 2 -34.24 13.75 -6.74
C GLU A 2 -33.87 13.50 -5.27
N ILE A 3 -33.04 12.49 -5.03
CA ILE A 3 -32.48 12.25 -3.72
C ILE A 3 -31.52 13.41 -3.45
N SER A 4 -31.83 14.24 -2.44
CA SER A 4 -30.98 15.39 -2.12
C SER A 4 -29.55 14.91 -1.82
N GLY A 5 -28.54 15.68 -2.22
CA GLY A 5 -27.14 15.31 -1.99
C GLY A 5 -26.79 15.05 -0.52
N VAL A 6 -27.61 15.55 0.41
CA VAL A 6 -27.51 15.26 1.85
C VAL A 6 -27.99 13.84 2.17
N VAL A 7 -29.16 13.43 1.67
CA VAL A 7 -29.69 12.07 1.86
C VAL A 7 -28.72 11.05 1.29
N TRP A 8 -28.12 11.34 0.13
CA TRP A 8 -27.10 10.48 -0.46
C TRP A 8 -25.85 10.34 0.40
N ARG A 9 -25.31 11.44 0.94
CA ARG A 9 -24.17 11.42 1.86
C ARG A 9 -24.46 10.63 3.14
N LEU A 10 -25.69 10.73 3.66
CA LEU A 10 -26.11 9.98 4.84
C LEU A 10 -26.19 8.47 4.56
N LEU A 11 -26.76 8.07 3.41
CA LEU A 11 -26.80 6.67 3.00
C LEU A 11 -25.39 6.09 2.77
N LEU A 12 -24.49 6.90 2.23
CA LEU A 12 -23.08 6.57 2.02
C LEU A 12 -22.35 6.34 3.35
N LEU A 13 -22.47 7.28 4.28
CA LEU A 13 -21.89 7.18 5.62
C LEU A 13 -22.46 5.98 6.38
N ALA A 14 -23.76 5.73 6.25
CA ALA A 14 -24.42 4.55 6.80
C ALA A 14 -23.87 3.26 6.18
N GLY A 15 -23.70 3.20 4.85
CA GLY A 15 -23.12 2.05 4.16
C GLY A 15 -21.67 1.77 4.57
N VAL A 16 -20.84 2.81 4.68
CA VAL A 16 -19.46 2.69 5.16
C VAL A 16 -19.42 2.24 6.61
N ALA A 17 -20.24 2.84 7.47
CA ALA A 17 -20.36 2.43 8.87
C ALA A 17 -20.78 0.96 8.98
N VAL A 18 -21.81 0.54 8.26
CA VAL A 18 -22.27 -0.86 8.24
C VAL A 18 -21.19 -1.80 7.74
N SER A 19 -20.47 -1.48 6.66
CA SER A 19 -19.36 -2.30 6.17
C SER A 19 -18.21 -2.38 7.17
N LEU A 20 -17.81 -1.27 7.79
CA LEU A 20 -16.75 -1.27 8.79
C LEU A 20 -17.18 -2.03 10.04
N THR A 21 -18.40 -1.85 10.51
CA THR A 21 -18.98 -2.60 11.64
C THR A 21 -19.07 -4.08 11.32
N ALA A 22 -19.49 -4.46 10.11
CA ALA A 22 -19.51 -5.85 9.67
C ALA A 22 -18.10 -6.45 9.62
N VAL A 23 -17.13 -5.73 9.09
CA VAL A 23 -15.72 -6.15 9.08
C VAL A 23 -15.19 -6.30 10.50
N VAL A 24 -15.43 -5.36 11.41
CA VAL A 24 -14.98 -5.45 12.80
C VAL A 24 -15.68 -6.59 13.55
N ALA A 25 -16.98 -6.77 13.35
CA ALA A 25 -17.78 -7.82 13.96
C ALA A 25 -17.36 -9.22 13.48
N VAL A 26 -17.03 -9.36 12.18
CA VAL A 26 -16.53 -10.60 11.58
C VAL A 26 -15.05 -10.85 11.94
N ALA A 27 -14.22 -9.81 11.89
CA ALA A 27 -12.79 -9.92 12.17
C ALA A 27 -12.52 -10.21 13.65
N ARG A 28 -13.37 -9.74 14.58
CA ARG A 28 -13.18 -9.82 16.03
C ARG A 28 -11.73 -9.49 16.41
N PRO A 29 -11.37 -8.23 16.67
CA PRO A 29 -9.99 -7.81 16.90
C PRO A 29 -9.27 -8.56 18.06
N GLY A 30 -10.00 -9.00 19.08
CA GLY A 30 -9.52 -9.90 20.14
C GLY A 30 -9.66 -11.41 19.87
N GLY A 31 -10.21 -11.77 18.71
CA GLY A 31 -10.49 -13.13 18.26
C GLY A 31 -9.43 -13.70 17.33
N ARG A 32 -9.83 -14.71 16.53
CA ARG A 32 -8.91 -15.56 15.76
C ARG A 32 -8.06 -14.77 14.76
N TRP A 33 -8.60 -13.74 14.09
CA TRP A 33 -7.86 -12.97 13.10
C TRP A 33 -6.78 -12.07 13.73
N GLY A 34 -7.09 -11.45 14.87
CA GLY A 34 -6.10 -10.70 15.65
C GLY A 34 -4.96 -11.60 16.12
N LEU A 35 -5.27 -12.80 16.63
CA LEU A 35 -4.27 -13.80 17.00
C LEU A 35 -3.44 -14.30 15.82
N VAL A 36 -4.09 -14.50 14.65
CA VAL A 36 -3.41 -14.91 13.41
C VAL A 36 -2.42 -13.84 12.96
N ALA A 37 -2.81 -12.55 12.99
CA ALA A 37 -1.93 -11.43 12.68
C ALA A 37 -0.75 -11.32 13.68
N ARG A 38 -1.03 -11.44 14.99
CA ARG A 38 0.01 -11.38 16.06
C ARG A 38 1.08 -12.46 15.93
N ARG A 39 0.77 -13.59 15.31
CA ARG A 39 1.74 -14.67 15.06
C ARG A 39 2.86 -14.26 14.10
N ARG A 40 2.64 -13.24 13.26
CA ARG A 40 3.58 -12.87 12.19
C ARG A 40 4.01 -11.42 12.21
N LEU A 41 3.15 -10.53 12.68
CA LEU A 41 3.40 -9.10 12.69
C LEU A 41 3.57 -8.60 14.11
N VAL A 42 4.59 -7.78 14.31
CA VAL A 42 4.82 -7.06 15.58
C VAL A 42 3.61 -6.18 15.85
N LEU A 43 2.92 -6.43 16.97
CA LEU A 43 1.68 -5.74 17.36
C LEU A 43 0.52 -5.88 16.35
N SER A 44 0.54 -6.89 15.47
CA SER A 44 -0.40 -7.04 14.34
C SER A 44 -0.30 -5.95 13.28
N VAL A 45 0.77 -5.16 13.28
CA VAL A 45 0.93 -4.01 12.37
C VAL A 45 1.94 -4.33 11.26
N PRO A 46 1.60 -4.08 9.98
CA PRO A 46 2.51 -4.21 8.84
C PRO A 46 3.42 -2.99 8.76
N TRP A 47 4.39 -2.90 9.69
CA TRP A 47 5.24 -1.72 9.88
C TRP A 47 6.01 -1.32 8.63
N GLY A 48 6.56 -2.28 7.89
CA GLY A 48 7.30 -2.02 6.67
C GLY A 48 6.42 -1.46 5.55
N THR A 49 5.18 -1.95 5.43
CA THR A 49 4.17 -1.40 4.51
C THR A 49 3.77 0.02 4.90
N LEU A 50 3.59 0.30 6.19
CA LEU A 50 3.30 1.65 6.67
C LEU A 50 4.47 2.60 6.41
N LEU A 51 5.71 2.15 6.58
CA LEU A 51 6.92 2.92 6.25
C LEU A 51 6.96 3.24 4.75
N ALA A 52 6.66 2.26 3.89
CA ALA A 52 6.60 2.48 2.44
C ALA A 52 5.51 3.49 2.04
N ALA A 53 4.29 3.32 2.56
CA ALA A 53 3.18 4.23 2.30
C ALA A 53 3.48 5.66 2.80
N THR A 54 4.04 5.78 3.99
CA THR A 54 4.46 7.07 4.56
C THR A 54 5.57 7.70 3.73
N GLY A 55 6.53 6.91 3.25
CA GLY A 55 7.62 7.36 2.41
C GLY A 55 7.14 8.00 1.11
N ILE A 56 6.23 7.33 0.38
CA ILE A 56 5.70 7.89 -0.88
C ILE A 56 4.80 9.10 -0.65
N VAL A 57 4.04 9.13 0.45
CA VAL A 57 3.26 10.32 0.84
C VAL A 57 4.18 11.49 1.19
N GLY A 58 5.23 11.24 1.98
CA GLY A 58 6.22 12.25 2.33
C GLY A 58 6.95 12.80 1.11
N PHE A 59 7.36 11.93 0.19
CA PHE A 59 7.98 12.33 -1.08
C PHE A 59 7.04 13.25 -1.88
N TYR A 60 5.77 12.87 -2.01
CA TYR A 60 4.78 13.69 -2.71
C TYR A 60 4.57 15.06 -2.06
N LEU A 61 4.35 15.07 -0.74
CA LEU A 61 4.00 16.28 -0.01
C LEU A 61 5.19 17.26 0.06
N VAL A 62 6.39 16.75 0.31
CA VAL A 62 7.58 17.57 0.54
C VAL A 62 8.40 17.73 -0.74
N VAL A 63 8.89 16.63 -1.32
CA VAL A 63 9.84 16.66 -2.44
C VAL A 63 9.18 17.13 -3.73
N GLN A 64 7.91 16.77 -3.95
CA GLN A 64 7.15 17.24 -5.12
C GLN A 64 6.32 18.50 -4.84
N ASN A 65 6.55 19.19 -3.72
CA ASN A 65 5.80 20.37 -3.33
C ASN A 65 4.27 20.17 -3.30
N GLY A 66 3.81 18.95 -2.98
CA GLY A 66 2.40 18.60 -2.91
C GLY A 66 1.66 19.28 -1.75
N LEU A 67 2.36 19.77 -0.73
CA LEU A 67 1.75 20.59 0.33
C LEU A 67 1.18 21.91 -0.21
N ALA A 68 1.95 22.60 -1.07
CA ALA A 68 1.50 23.85 -1.69
C ALA A 68 0.62 23.58 -2.93
N ASN A 69 0.92 22.54 -3.70
CA ASN A 69 0.23 22.22 -4.95
C ASN A 69 -0.32 20.77 -4.98
N PRO A 70 -1.38 20.47 -4.21
CA PRO A 70 -1.87 19.08 -4.06
C PRO A 70 -2.44 18.46 -5.35
N ARG A 71 -2.76 19.24 -6.38
CA ARG A 71 -3.28 18.73 -7.65
C ARG A 71 -2.29 18.85 -8.80
N ASP A 72 -1.24 19.63 -8.62
CA ASP A 72 -0.24 19.93 -9.64
C ASP A 72 1.18 19.91 -9.02
N PRO A 73 1.64 18.72 -8.58
CA PRO A 73 2.94 18.57 -7.95
C PRO A 73 4.08 18.74 -8.97
N VAL A 74 5.29 19.04 -8.49
CA VAL A 74 6.50 19.03 -9.31
C VAL A 74 6.83 17.60 -9.72
N VAL A 75 6.81 17.32 -11.02
CA VAL A 75 6.93 15.95 -11.55
C VAL A 75 8.05 15.79 -12.58
N ILE A 76 8.32 16.83 -13.40
CA ILE A 76 9.26 16.75 -14.53
C ILE A 76 10.65 16.21 -14.13
N PRO A 77 11.28 16.65 -13.02
CA PRO A 77 12.60 16.17 -12.61
C PRO A 77 12.63 14.70 -12.17
N PHE A 78 11.48 14.16 -11.75
CA PHE A 78 11.36 12.82 -11.18
C PHE A 78 10.86 11.80 -12.19
N ARG A 79 10.51 12.19 -13.42
CA ARG A 79 10.17 11.26 -14.49
C ARG A 79 11.42 10.59 -15.03
N ALA A 80 11.37 9.27 -15.21
CA ALA A 80 12.41 8.53 -15.91
C ALA A 80 12.23 8.73 -17.42
N TRP A 81 12.90 9.73 -18.02
CA TRP A 81 12.83 9.98 -19.47
C TRP A 81 13.71 9.04 -20.29
N GLY A 82 14.65 8.35 -19.64
CA GLY A 82 15.60 7.42 -20.23
C GLY A 82 16.82 7.23 -19.33
N TYR A 83 17.77 6.40 -19.75
CA TYR A 83 18.94 6.03 -18.94
C TYR A 83 19.92 7.19 -18.64
N PHE A 84 19.79 8.30 -19.35
CA PHE A 84 20.60 9.51 -19.12
C PHE A 84 20.00 10.45 -18.08
N TYR A 85 18.87 10.09 -17.46
CA TYR A 85 18.20 10.87 -16.41
C TYR A 85 18.27 10.11 -15.06
N PRO A 86 19.45 10.07 -14.40
CA PRO A 86 19.66 9.25 -13.20
C PRO A 86 18.74 9.63 -12.05
N MET A 87 18.42 10.93 -11.90
CA MET A 87 17.47 11.41 -10.91
C MET A 87 16.09 10.74 -11.10
N GLY A 88 15.57 10.77 -12.33
CA GLY A 88 14.31 10.12 -12.69
C GLY A 88 14.38 8.61 -12.51
N MET A 89 15.45 7.96 -12.95
CA MET A 89 15.63 6.51 -12.80
C MET A 89 15.55 6.05 -11.33
N LEU A 90 16.14 6.81 -10.41
CA LEU A 90 16.17 6.47 -8.99
C LEU A 90 14.89 6.85 -8.23
N THR A 91 14.15 7.85 -8.71
CA THR A 91 13.02 8.42 -7.94
C THR A 91 11.66 8.33 -8.60
N ALA A 92 11.58 7.95 -9.86
CA ALA A 92 10.32 7.82 -10.61
C ALA A 92 9.31 6.95 -9.87
N ALA A 93 9.75 5.84 -9.28
CA ALA A 93 8.87 4.96 -8.53
C ALA A 93 8.24 5.65 -7.32
N PHE A 94 8.91 6.61 -6.69
CA PHE A 94 8.41 7.26 -5.46
C PHE A 94 7.64 8.55 -5.73
N ALA A 95 7.86 9.17 -6.90
CA ALA A 95 7.12 10.34 -7.34
C ALA A 95 5.74 9.98 -7.90
N HIS A 96 4.80 10.94 -7.88
CA HIS A 96 3.45 10.77 -8.41
C HIS A 96 3.00 11.99 -9.22
N GLY A 97 2.28 11.72 -10.31
CA GLY A 97 1.77 12.75 -11.23
C GLY A 97 0.57 13.57 -10.70
N GLY A 98 0.06 13.26 -9.50
CA GLY A 98 -1.09 13.95 -8.91
C GLY A 98 -1.72 13.16 -7.76
N LEU A 99 -2.63 13.81 -7.02
CA LEU A 99 -3.22 13.23 -5.81
C LEU A 99 -4.00 11.94 -6.06
N GLY A 100 -4.75 11.85 -7.15
CA GLY A 100 -5.48 10.61 -7.50
C GLY A 100 -4.53 9.44 -7.74
N HIS A 101 -3.38 9.70 -8.38
CA HIS A 101 -2.35 8.70 -8.62
C HIS A 101 -1.69 8.26 -7.30
N LEU A 102 -1.35 9.19 -6.41
CA LEU A 102 -0.84 8.88 -5.07
C LEU A 102 -1.84 8.04 -4.28
N VAL A 103 -3.10 8.47 -4.19
CA VAL A 103 -4.13 7.77 -3.40
C VAL A 103 -4.33 6.34 -3.90
N GLY A 104 -4.33 6.13 -5.23
CA GLY A 104 -4.41 4.79 -5.81
C GLY A 104 -3.25 3.89 -5.37
N ASN A 105 -2.01 4.38 -5.47
CA ASN A 105 -0.83 3.62 -5.07
C ASN A 105 -0.77 3.38 -3.56
N VAL A 106 -1.05 4.38 -2.72
CA VAL A 106 -1.11 4.23 -1.25
C VAL A 106 -2.16 3.19 -0.87
N THR A 107 -3.35 3.24 -1.47
CA THR A 107 -4.41 2.25 -1.21
C THR A 107 -3.93 0.85 -1.59
N GLY A 108 -3.35 0.68 -2.78
CA GLY A 108 -2.78 -0.60 -3.21
C GLY A 108 -1.66 -1.10 -2.30
N THR A 109 -0.76 -0.22 -1.88
CA THR A 109 0.31 -0.53 -0.92
C THR A 109 -0.25 -0.99 0.41
N LEU A 110 -1.21 -0.25 0.99
CA LEU A 110 -1.80 -0.62 2.28
C LEU A 110 -2.55 -1.96 2.20
N VAL A 111 -3.27 -2.23 1.11
CA VAL A 111 -4.01 -3.48 0.96
C VAL A 111 -3.07 -4.66 0.66
N PHE A 112 -2.36 -4.61 -0.47
CA PHE A 112 -1.58 -5.73 -0.95
C PHE A 112 -0.23 -5.86 -0.24
N GLY A 113 0.39 -4.74 0.13
CA GLY A 113 1.61 -4.72 0.94
C GLY A 113 1.38 -5.38 2.31
N SER A 114 0.24 -5.15 2.96
CA SER A 114 -0.08 -5.81 4.23
C SER A 114 -0.19 -7.34 4.12
N VAL A 115 -0.83 -7.83 3.05
CA VAL A 115 -0.92 -9.28 2.80
C VAL A 115 0.47 -9.86 2.50
N ALA A 116 1.25 -9.14 1.69
CA ALA A 116 2.60 -9.53 1.31
C ALA A 116 3.56 -9.53 2.53
N GLU A 117 3.49 -8.53 3.39
CA GLU A 117 4.31 -8.42 4.60
C GLU A 117 3.91 -9.47 5.65
N TYR A 118 2.60 -9.77 5.77
CA TYR A 118 2.13 -10.90 6.56
C TYR A 118 2.72 -12.24 6.07
N ALA A 119 2.86 -12.39 4.74
CA ALA A 119 3.51 -13.56 4.16
C ALA A 119 5.01 -13.61 4.45
N TRP A 120 5.69 -12.46 4.48
CA TRP A 120 7.09 -12.31 4.86
C TRP A 120 7.37 -12.62 6.33
N SER A 121 6.49 -12.16 7.23
CA SER A 121 6.57 -12.31 8.70
C SER A 121 7.76 -11.58 9.34
N HIS A 122 7.50 -10.86 10.43
CA HIS A 122 8.52 -10.25 11.30
C HIS A 122 9.15 -11.28 12.24
N PHE A 123 8.47 -12.39 12.52
CA PHE A 123 9.00 -13.46 13.37
C PHE A 123 9.53 -14.63 12.55
N PRO A 124 10.59 -15.31 13.01
CA PRO A 124 11.10 -16.51 12.37
C PRO A 124 10.07 -17.65 12.46
N ARG A 125 10.09 -18.57 11.49
CA ARG A 125 9.06 -19.63 11.34
C ARG A 125 9.60 -21.05 11.51
N GLU A 126 10.92 -21.20 11.64
CA GLU A 126 11.57 -22.50 11.78
C GLU A 126 11.52 -22.96 13.24
N ARG A 127 11.33 -24.27 13.44
CA ARG A 127 11.28 -24.85 14.78
C ARG A 127 12.64 -24.68 15.47
N GLY A 128 12.63 -24.25 16.73
CA GLY A 128 13.86 -23.99 17.49
C GLY A 128 14.49 -22.61 17.23
N SER A 129 13.91 -21.80 16.35
CA SER A 129 14.37 -20.42 16.18
C SER A 129 13.89 -19.52 17.32
N SER A 130 14.81 -18.72 17.87
CA SER A 130 14.50 -17.66 18.82
C SER A 130 14.50 -16.30 18.13
N SER A 131 13.54 -15.46 18.49
CA SER A 131 13.58 -14.05 18.10
C SER A 131 14.81 -13.41 18.73
N PHE A 132 15.42 -12.44 18.04
CA PHE A 132 16.61 -11.70 18.48
C PHE A 132 17.93 -12.51 18.57
N GLY A 133 17.95 -13.80 18.23
CA GLY A 133 19.21 -14.59 18.20
C GLY A 133 20.20 -14.19 17.10
N SER A 134 19.75 -13.50 16.05
CA SER A 134 20.59 -12.98 14.95
C SER A 134 19.87 -11.85 14.22
N LEU A 135 20.56 -11.15 13.29
CA LEU A 135 19.91 -10.16 12.41
C LEU A 135 18.76 -10.78 11.58
N ARG A 136 18.88 -12.03 11.13
CA ARG A 136 17.84 -12.68 10.30
C ARG A 136 16.59 -13.07 11.10
N THR A 137 16.72 -13.23 12.41
CA THR A 137 15.63 -13.58 13.33
C THR A 137 15.19 -12.39 14.20
N ASN A 138 15.81 -11.23 14.06
CA ASN A 138 15.42 -10.00 14.74
C ASN A 138 14.22 -9.36 14.02
N PRO A 139 13.07 -9.17 14.70
CA PRO A 139 11.88 -8.60 14.07
C PRO A 139 12.08 -7.20 13.47
N LEU A 140 12.87 -6.34 14.12
CA LEU A 140 13.15 -4.99 13.63
C LEU A 140 14.01 -5.02 12.37
N ALA A 141 15.01 -5.90 12.34
CA ALA A 141 15.85 -6.07 11.14
C ALA A 141 15.03 -6.64 9.96
N ARG A 142 14.05 -7.51 10.23
CA ARG A 142 13.15 -8.04 9.20
C ARG A 142 12.17 -6.99 8.66
N ILE A 143 11.69 -6.07 9.50
CA ILE A 143 10.92 -4.89 9.07
C ILE A 143 11.80 -3.98 8.21
N GLY A 144 13.04 -3.71 8.64
CA GLY A 144 14.00 -2.92 7.87
C GLY A 144 14.31 -3.56 6.51
N ALA A 145 14.54 -4.88 6.48
CA ALA A 145 14.77 -5.63 5.25
C ALA A 145 13.57 -5.57 4.29
N TRP A 146 12.33 -5.60 4.82
CA TRP A 146 11.14 -5.38 4.03
C TRP A 146 11.14 -4.00 3.38
N ALA A 147 11.36 -2.94 4.18
CA ALA A 147 11.41 -1.56 3.67
C ALA A 147 12.51 -1.38 2.61
N VAL A 148 13.72 -1.90 2.84
CA VAL A 148 14.82 -1.87 1.87
C VAL A 148 14.47 -2.65 0.60
N GLY A 149 13.84 -3.81 0.71
CA GLY A 149 13.38 -4.59 -0.43
C GLY A 149 12.36 -3.83 -1.28
N VAL A 150 11.43 -3.13 -0.64
CA VAL A 150 10.44 -2.27 -1.29
C VAL A 150 11.12 -1.12 -2.06
N LEU A 151 12.09 -0.44 -1.44
CA LEU A 151 12.88 0.59 -2.11
C LEU A 151 13.63 0.01 -3.32
N GLY A 152 14.27 -1.16 -3.16
CA GLY A 152 15.00 -1.85 -4.21
C GLY A 152 14.10 -2.23 -5.40
N VAL A 153 12.92 -2.79 -5.14
CA VAL A 153 11.93 -3.08 -6.19
C VAL A 153 11.48 -1.78 -6.87
N GLY A 154 11.27 -0.70 -6.12
CA GLY A 154 10.97 0.62 -6.68
C GLY A 154 12.04 1.07 -7.67
N VAL A 155 13.31 1.07 -7.26
CA VAL A 155 14.44 1.42 -8.14
C VAL A 155 14.50 0.50 -9.36
N ILE A 156 14.43 -0.83 -9.17
CA ILE A 156 14.46 -1.79 -10.28
C ILE A 156 13.33 -1.52 -11.27
N THR A 157 12.10 -1.33 -10.80
CA THR A 157 10.97 -1.02 -11.68
C THR A 157 11.17 0.31 -12.41
N GLY A 158 11.74 1.33 -11.76
CA GLY A 158 12.10 2.60 -12.40
C GLY A 158 13.20 2.46 -13.46
N LEU A 159 14.19 1.60 -13.23
CA LEU A 159 15.27 1.32 -14.19
C LEU A 159 14.75 0.64 -15.45
N PHE A 160 13.80 -0.29 -15.33
CA PHE A 160 13.28 -1.06 -16.48
C PHE A 160 12.03 -0.45 -17.12
N ALA A 161 11.56 0.69 -16.63
CA ALA A 161 10.40 1.35 -17.19
C ALA A 161 10.77 2.11 -18.47
N LEU A 162 10.20 1.69 -19.61
CA LEU A 162 10.42 2.35 -20.91
C LEU A 162 9.43 3.52 -21.07
N GLY A 163 9.97 4.72 -21.30
CA GLY A 163 9.18 5.96 -21.49
C GLY A 163 9.04 6.78 -20.21
N PRO A 164 8.33 7.94 -20.25
CA PRO A 164 8.25 8.91 -19.15
C PRO A 164 7.44 8.38 -17.96
N VAL A 165 8.04 7.46 -17.22
CA VAL A 165 7.39 6.76 -16.11
C VAL A 165 7.56 7.52 -14.82
N VAL A 166 6.48 7.51 -14.03
CA VAL A 166 6.39 8.04 -12.69
C VAL A 166 5.32 7.23 -11.95
N GLY A 167 5.53 6.92 -10.68
CA GLY A 167 4.56 6.22 -9.85
C GLY A 167 5.05 4.89 -9.26
N PHE A 168 4.48 4.55 -8.11
CA PHE A 168 4.83 3.38 -7.31
C PHE A 168 4.10 2.09 -7.74
N SER A 169 3.36 2.13 -8.85
CA SER A 169 2.48 1.04 -9.30
C SER A 169 3.24 -0.25 -9.59
N GLY A 170 4.48 -0.19 -10.09
CA GLY A 170 5.34 -1.37 -10.28
C GLY A 170 5.57 -2.14 -8.98
N VAL A 171 5.79 -1.43 -7.87
CA VAL A 171 5.92 -2.04 -6.54
C VAL A 171 4.59 -2.60 -6.06
N VAL A 172 3.48 -1.90 -6.30
CA VAL A 172 2.14 -2.40 -5.98
C VAL A 172 1.86 -3.72 -6.71
N PHE A 173 2.21 -3.82 -8.00
CA PHE A 173 2.07 -5.06 -8.75
C PHE A 173 2.99 -6.17 -8.21
N ALA A 174 4.21 -5.84 -7.76
CA ALA A 174 5.07 -6.80 -7.08
C ALA A 174 4.43 -7.33 -5.77
N PHE A 175 3.79 -6.47 -4.98
CA PHE A 175 3.02 -6.91 -3.81
C PHE A 175 1.87 -7.82 -4.20
N VAL A 176 1.08 -7.47 -5.22
CA VAL A 176 -0.02 -8.30 -5.72
C VAL A 176 0.50 -9.66 -6.14
N GLY A 177 1.58 -9.71 -6.95
CA GLY A 177 2.16 -10.96 -7.42
C GLY A 177 2.67 -11.84 -6.27
N PHE A 178 3.43 -11.26 -5.33
CA PHE A 178 3.92 -11.99 -4.17
C PHE A 178 2.78 -12.48 -3.27
N ALA A 179 1.79 -11.63 -3.00
CA ALA A 179 0.62 -11.97 -2.21
C ALA A 179 -0.21 -13.07 -2.88
N LEU A 180 -0.39 -13.01 -4.21
CA LEU A 180 -1.14 -14.00 -4.98
C LEU A 180 -0.49 -15.37 -4.91
N VAL A 181 0.85 -15.44 -5.01
CA VAL A 181 1.60 -16.70 -4.91
C VAL A 181 1.50 -17.31 -3.50
N ARG A 182 1.50 -16.48 -2.45
CA ARG A 182 1.55 -16.96 -1.05
C ARG A 182 0.17 -17.14 -0.41
N TYR A 183 -0.80 -16.33 -0.80
CA TYR A 183 -2.17 -16.26 -0.28
C TYR A 183 -3.16 -15.89 -1.39
N PRO A 184 -3.42 -16.81 -2.34
CA PRO A 184 -4.20 -16.51 -3.55
C PRO A 184 -5.62 -16.05 -3.24
N LEU A 185 -6.35 -16.80 -2.39
CA LEU A 185 -7.73 -16.46 -2.02
C LEU A 185 -7.82 -15.10 -1.32
N THR A 186 -6.94 -14.82 -0.35
CA THR A 186 -6.91 -13.53 0.35
C THR A 186 -6.65 -12.39 -0.63
N THR A 187 -5.75 -12.59 -1.59
CA THR A 187 -5.40 -11.57 -2.59
C THR A 187 -6.56 -11.30 -3.55
N VAL A 188 -7.26 -12.34 -4.02
CA VAL A 188 -8.45 -12.19 -4.87
C VAL A 188 -9.57 -11.48 -4.12
N VAL A 189 -9.84 -11.85 -2.87
CA VAL A 189 -10.84 -11.18 -2.03
C VAL A 189 -10.46 -9.72 -1.78
N ALA A 190 -9.20 -9.43 -1.48
CA ALA A 190 -8.71 -8.06 -1.29
C ALA A 190 -8.88 -7.22 -2.56
N LEU A 191 -8.59 -7.79 -3.74
CA LEU A 191 -8.79 -7.13 -5.03
C LEU A 191 -10.27 -6.84 -5.30
N ALA A 192 -11.15 -7.83 -5.08
CA ALA A 192 -12.59 -7.68 -5.26
C ALA A 192 -13.17 -6.62 -4.31
N ALA A 193 -12.79 -6.65 -3.03
CA ALA A 193 -13.21 -5.67 -2.04
C ALA A 193 -12.74 -4.25 -2.39
N THR A 194 -11.47 -4.09 -2.77
CA THR A 194 -10.93 -2.78 -3.16
C THR A 194 -11.62 -2.24 -4.41
N SER A 195 -11.93 -3.11 -5.37
CA SER A 195 -12.65 -2.75 -6.60
C SER A 195 -14.09 -2.34 -6.31
N ALA A 196 -14.79 -3.08 -5.45
CA ALA A 196 -16.15 -2.76 -5.02
C ALA A 196 -16.21 -1.41 -4.28
N VAL A 197 -15.31 -1.18 -3.33
CA VAL A 197 -15.20 0.10 -2.62
C VAL A 197 -14.90 1.24 -3.58
N GLY A 198 -13.98 1.05 -4.53
CA GLY A 198 -13.64 2.04 -5.54
C GLY A 198 -14.79 2.32 -6.51
N LEU A 199 -15.60 1.32 -6.85
CA LEU A 199 -16.81 1.46 -7.67
C LEU A 199 -17.86 2.28 -6.92
N VAL A 200 -18.17 1.88 -5.70
CA VAL A 200 -19.10 2.58 -4.81
C VAL A 200 -18.65 4.03 -4.68
N TYR A 201 -17.40 4.28 -4.27
CA TYR A 201 -16.85 5.63 -4.13
C TYR A 201 -16.99 6.49 -5.40
N ARG A 202 -16.72 5.92 -6.59
CA ARG A 202 -16.87 6.65 -7.85
C ARG A 202 -18.32 6.96 -8.17
N ALA A 203 -19.23 6.00 -8.01
CA ALA A 203 -20.67 6.21 -8.17
C ALA A 203 -21.20 7.28 -7.22
N LEU A 204 -20.64 7.37 -6.02
CA LEU A 204 -21.01 8.39 -5.03
C LEU A 204 -20.50 9.80 -5.40
N ARG A 205 -19.31 9.89 -6.01
CA ARG A 205 -18.68 11.16 -6.41
C ARG A 205 -19.17 11.72 -7.74
N ARG A 206 -19.58 10.83 -8.65
CA ARG A 206 -20.08 11.15 -10.00
C ARG A 206 -21.36 10.33 -10.21
N PRO A 207 -22.49 10.76 -9.61
CA PRO A 207 -23.76 10.06 -9.74
C PRO A 207 -24.29 10.07 -11.17
#